data_AF-A0A3C0G506-F1
#
_entry.id   AF-A0A3C0G506-F1
#
_cell.length_a   1.000
_cell.length_b   1.000
_cell.length_c   1.000
_cell.angle_alpha   90.00
_cell.angle_beta   90.00
_cell.angle_gamma   90.00
#
_symmetry.space_group_name_H-M   'P 1'
#
loop_
_entity.id
_entity.type
_entity.pdbx_description
1 polymer ?
#
loop_
_entity_poly.entity_id
_entity_poly.type
_entity_poly.pdbx_seq_one_letter_code
_entity_poly.pdbx_strand_id
1 'polypeptide(L)'
;MKEYPTKSASTNTIRASLDKLLKREKKVDLIIIDYADILKPTTNYKEKRNQLESIYEELRGIAKEYECPIWTASQTNRTGLNQAVITMEAISEAFNKCFVSDFICTISRTKEDKTANTGKMYVAKNRNGPDGMVFPLLFDTSNVKIEVLEPTDETIDEMEVSEVKRQQREMKKVYTQWEERNK
;
A
#
# COMPACT_ATOMS: atom_id res chain seq x y z
N MET A 1 16.66 12.31 -8.42
CA MET A 1 15.48 11.62 -8.96
C MET A 1 15.82 11.09 -10.36
N LYS A 2 15.43 9.86 -10.70
CA LYS A 2 15.57 9.30 -12.05
C LYS A 2 14.18 8.88 -12.53
N GLU A 3 13.87 9.21 -13.77
CA GLU A 3 12.56 8.91 -14.38
C GLU A 3 12.74 7.99 -15.58
N TYR A 4 11.80 7.07 -15.73
CA TYR A 4 11.83 6.05 -16.76
C TYR A 4 10.43 5.91 -17.34
N PRO A 5 10.27 5.80 -18.67
CA PRO A 5 8.99 5.44 -19.27
C PRO A 5 8.43 4.13 -18.70
N THR A 6 7.11 4.01 -18.67
CA THR A 6 6.42 2.81 -18.18
C THR A 6 6.97 1.53 -18.81
N LYS A 7 7.29 0.52 -17.98
CA LYS A 7 7.88 -0.76 -18.40
C LYS A 7 9.22 -0.68 -19.13
N SER A 8 9.99 0.41 -18.96
CA SER A 8 11.34 0.51 -19.52
C SER A 8 12.44 0.10 -18.54
N ALA A 9 12.29 0.45 -17.26
CA ALA A 9 13.25 0.10 -16.21
C ALA A 9 12.99 -1.31 -15.66
N SER A 10 14.05 -2.09 -15.48
CA SER A 10 14.04 -3.37 -14.77
C SER A 10 14.89 -3.29 -13.50
N THR A 11 14.89 -4.38 -12.73
CA THR A 11 15.81 -4.59 -11.60
C THR A 11 17.28 -4.45 -11.99
N ASN A 12 17.65 -4.86 -13.21
CA ASN A 12 19.00 -4.62 -13.76
C ASN A 12 19.29 -3.12 -13.98
N THR A 13 18.29 -2.33 -14.39
CA THR A 13 18.44 -0.86 -14.50
C THR A 13 18.69 -0.22 -13.14
N ILE A 14 18.05 -0.74 -12.09
CA ILE A 14 18.24 -0.30 -10.70
C ILE A 14 19.65 -0.67 -10.23
N ARG A 15 20.08 -1.94 -10.41
CA ARG A 15 21.42 -2.41 -10.07
C ARG A 15 22.52 -1.55 -10.71
N ALA A 16 22.45 -1.36 -12.04
CA ALA A 16 23.40 -0.51 -12.76
C ALA A 16 23.39 0.95 -12.30
N SER A 17 22.27 1.43 -11.75
CA SER A 17 22.18 2.77 -11.16
C SER A 17 22.88 2.85 -9.81
N LEU A 18 22.73 1.83 -8.96
CA LEU A 18 23.38 1.73 -7.66
C LEU A 18 24.90 1.57 -7.83
N ASP A 19 25.36 0.73 -8.75
CA ASP A 19 26.80 0.58 -9.05
C ASP A 19 27.46 1.90 -9.43
N LYS A 20 26.77 2.72 -10.23
CA LYS A 20 27.26 4.05 -10.61
C LYS A 20 27.34 5.01 -9.42
N LEU A 21 26.47 4.87 -8.43
CA LEU A 21 26.49 5.68 -7.21
C LEU A 21 27.61 5.22 -6.27
N LEU A 22 27.77 3.92 -6.07
CA LEU A 22 28.85 3.33 -5.28
C LEU A 22 30.23 3.68 -5.85
N LYS A 23 30.41 3.63 -7.17
CA LYS A 23 31.65 4.06 -7.84
C LYS A 23 31.98 5.54 -7.65
N ARG A 24 30.98 6.35 -7.28
CA ARG A 24 31.14 7.77 -6.95
C ARG A 24 31.22 8.00 -5.44
N GLU A 25 31.44 6.93 -4.67
CA GLU A 25 31.51 6.92 -3.21
C GLU A 25 30.26 7.54 -2.55
N LYS A 26 29.10 7.43 -3.22
CA LYS A 26 27.83 7.89 -2.67
C LYS A 26 27.18 6.75 -1.90
N LYS A 27 27.03 6.94 -0.59
CA LYS A 27 26.21 6.08 0.25
C LYS A 27 24.74 6.23 -0.12
N VAL A 28 24.02 5.11 -0.17
CA VAL A 28 22.57 5.06 -0.40
C VAL A 28 21.95 4.43 0.83
N ASP A 29 21.12 5.19 1.54
CA ASP A 29 20.48 4.73 2.78
C ASP A 29 19.02 4.25 2.55
N LEU A 30 18.41 4.64 1.43
CA LEU A 30 17.06 4.21 1.05
C LEU A 30 16.89 4.26 -0.47
N ILE A 31 16.23 3.24 -1.01
CA ILE A 31 15.82 3.18 -2.42
C ILE A 31 14.29 3.23 -2.46
N ILE A 32 13.74 4.25 -3.14
CA ILE A 32 12.30 4.38 -3.34
C ILE A 32 11.97 4.08 -4.80
N ILE A 33 11.00 3.19 -5.04
CA ILE A 33 10.52 2.81 -6.37
C ILE A 33 9.01 3.09 -6.44
N ASP A 34 8.62 3.97 -7.35
CA ASP A 34 7.21 4.28 -7.63
C ASP A 34 6.86 3.87 -9.08
N TYR A 35 6.28 2.69 -9.32
CA TYR A 35 6.04 1.59 -8.37
C TYR A 35 6.46 0.23 -8.97
N ALA A 36 6.78 -0.75 -8.12
CA ALA A 36 7.46 -1.99 -8.56
C ALA A 36 6.63 -2.82 -9.55
N ASP A 37 5.31 -2.78 -9.46
CA ASP A 37 4.42 -3.62 -10.28
C ASP A 37 4.45 -3.27 -11.78
N ILE A 38 5.05 -2.13 -12.17
CA ILE A 38 5.22 -1.70 -13.55
C ILE A 38 6.67 -1.76 -14.05
N LEU A 39 7.59 -2.32 -13.24
CA LEU A 39 8.94 -2.63 -13.70
C LEU A 39 8.87 -3.65 -14.83
N LYS A 40 9.82 -3.54 -15.76
CA LYS A 40 10.03 -4.50 -16.82
C LYS A 40 10.54 -5.82 -16.22
N PRO A 41 9.82 -6.93 -16.39
CA PRO A 41 10.32 -8.24 -15.97
C PRO A 41 11.62 -8.57 -16.72
N THR A 42 12.57 -9.13 -16.00
CA THR A 42 13.82 -9.72 -16.52
C THR A 42 13.60 -11.14 -17.04
N THR A 43 12.56 -11.80 -16.53
CA THR A 43 12.18 -13.17 -16.82
C THR A 43 11.04 -13.23 -17.85
N ASN A 44 11.04 -14.29 -18.66
CA ASN A 44 10.03 -14.51 -19.72
C ASN A 44 8.80 -15.30 -19.23
N TYR A 45 8.40 -15.14 -17.97
CA TYR A 45 7.18 -15.79 -17.48
C TYR A 45 5.96 -15.29 -18.26
N LYS A 46 5.04 -16.19 -18.60
CA LYS A 46 3.80 -15.83 -19.30
C LYS A 46 2.79 -15.15 -18.37
N GLU A 47 2.73 -15.60 -17.12
CA GLU A 47 1.75 -15.13 -16.16
C GLU A 47 2.27 -13.92 -15.38
N LYS A 48 1.44 -12.88 -15.29
CA LYS A 48 1.76 -11.63 -14.58
C LYS A 48 2.13 -11.87 -13.11
N ARG A 49 1.45 -12.80 -12.43
CA ARG A 49 1.74 -13.13 -11.02
C ARG A 49 3.19 -13.60 -10.82
N ASN A 50 3.70 -14.46 -11.70
CA ASN A 50 5.06 -14.99 -11.61
C ASN A 50 6.09 -13.92 -12.00
N GLN A 51 5.75 -13.04 -12.94
CA GLN A 51 6.58 -11.87 -13.26
C GLN A 51 6.72 -10.95 -12.04
N LEU A 52 5.61 -10.66 -11.34
CA LEU A 52 5.62 -9.83 -10.15
C LEU A 52 6.41 -10.49 -9.02
N GLU A 53 6.19 -11.78 -8.75
CA GLU A 53 6.96 -12.53 -7.77
C GLU A 53 8.47 -12.43 -8.04
N SER A 54 8.89 -12.70 -9.27
CA SER A 54 10.28 -12.57 -9.71
C SER A 54 10.85 -11.16 -9.49
N ILE A 55 10.08 -10.11 -9.80
CA ILE A 55 10.52 -8.72 -9.56
C ILE A 55 10.76 -8.48 -8.07
N TYR A 56 9.85 -8.91 -7.19
CA TYR A 56 9.99 -8.67 -5.75
C TYR A 56 11.12 -9.49 -5.13
N GLU A 57 11.35 -10.73 -5.58
CA GLU A 57 12.49 -11.54 -5.16
C GLU A 57 13.82 -10.90 -5.56
N GLU A 58 13.91 -10.41 -6.80
CA GLU A 58 15.09 -9.71 -7.29
C GLU A 58 15.34 -8.40 -6.53
N LEU A 59 14.29 -7.64 -6.22
CA LEU A 59 14.39 -6.44 -5.39
C LEU A 59 14.88 -6.78 -3.97
N ARG A 60 14.37 -7.85 -3.35
CA ARG A 60 14.88 -8.34 -2.05
C ARG A 60 16.36 -8.72 -2.14
N GLY A 61 16.76 -9.36 -3.24
CA GLY A 61 18.17 -9.67 -3.52
C GLY A 61 19.03 -8.40 -3.60
N ILE A 62 18.57 -7.37 -4.32
CA ILE A 62 19.24 -6.06 -4.40
C ILE A 62 19.33 -5.42 -3.01
N ALA A 63 18.25 -5.42 -2.23
CA ALA A 63 18.26 -4.85 -0.89
C ALA A 63 19.35 -5.49 0.00
N LYS A 64 19.54 -6.81 -0.13
CA LYS A 64 20.56 -7.56 0.60
C LYS A 64 21.97 -7.31 0.07
N GLU A 65 22.15 -7.27 -1.25
CA GLU A 65 23.45 -7.06 -1.91
C GLU A 65 24.03 -5.67 -1.60
N TYR A 66 23.18 -4.65 -1.59
CA TYR A 66 23.58 -3.25 -1.36
C TYR A 66 23.41 -2.80 0.09
N GLU A 67 23.00 -3.71 0.98
CA GLU A 67 22.69 -3.43 2.40
C GLU A 67 21.81 -2.18 2.60
N CYS A 68 20.85 -2.00 1.69
CA CYS A 68 20.00 -0.81 1.64
C CYS A 68 18.52 -1.22 1.57
N PRO A 69 17.66 -0.68 2.45
CA PRO A 69 16.23 -0.94 2.36
C PRO A 69 15.65 -0.41 1.03
N ILE A 70 14.70 -1.16 0.50
CA ILE A 70 13.91 -0.78 -0.68
C ILE A 70 12.47 -0.57 -0.25
N TRP A 71 11.91 0.57 -0.60
CA TRP A 71 10.51 0.91 -0.40
C TRP A 71 9.81 1.06 -1.74
N THR A 72 8.63 0.47 -1.88
CA THR A 72 7.84 0.60 -3.11
C THR A 72 6.36 0.67 -2.81
N ALA A 73 5.61 1.33 -3.69
CA ALA A 73 4.17 1.28 -3.68
C ALA A 73 3.67 0.04 -4.44
N SER A 74 2.45 -0.37 -4.13
CA SER A 74 1.76 -1.40 -4.90
C SER A 74 0.25 -1.15 -4.84
N GLN A 75 -0.43 -1.50 -5.92
CA GLN A 75 -1.87 -1.30 -6.00
C GLN A 75 -2.62 -2.49 -5.42
N THR A 76 -3.73 -2.20 -4.74
CA THR A 76 -4.68 -3.20 -4.26
C THR A 76 -5.60 -3.63 -5.39
N ASN A 77 -6.29 -4.76 -5.21
CA ASN A 77 -7.30 -5.17 -6.17
C ASN A 77 -8.55 -4.26 -6.10
N ARG A 78 -9.52 -4.50 -7.00
CA ARG A 78 -10.78 -3.72 -7.04
C ARG A 78 -11.60 -3.82 -5.75
N THR A 79 -11.51 -4.93 -5.00
CA THR A 79 -12.29 -5.12 -3.77
C THR A 79 -11.75 -4.26 -2.62
N GLY A 80 -10.46 -3.92 -2.61
CA GLY A 80 -9.84 -3.04 -1.61
C GLY A 80 -10.25 -1.56 -1.69
N LEU A 81 -10.90 -1.12 -2.76
CA LEU A 81 -11.18 0.31 -3.01
C LEU A 81 -12.11 0.98 -1.98
N ASN A 82 -12.98 0.21 -1.32
CA ASN A 82 -13.96 0.73 -0.36
C ASN A 82 -13.85 0.06 1.02
N GLN A 83 -12.78 -0.70 1.28
CA GLN A 83 -12.58 -1.32 2.59
C GLN A 83 -11.98 -0.33 3.57
N ALA A 84 -12.48 -0.36 4.81
CA ALA A 84 -11.95 0.43 5.90
C ALA A 84 -10.52 -0.02 6.26
N VAL A 85 -10.27 -1.33 6.22
CA VAL A 85 -8.96 -1.94 6.44
C VAL A 85 -8.66 -2.85 5.26
N ILE A 86 -7.48 -2.70 4.66
CA ILE A 86 -7.05 -3.52 3.53
C ILE A 86 -6.14 -4.61 4.10
N THR A 87 -6.69 -5.80 4.28
CA THR A 87 -5.93 -6.96 4.76
C THR A 87 -5.06 -7.54 3.64
N MET A 88 -4.14 -8.44 3.99
CA MET A 88 -3.30 -9.14 3.00
C MET A 88 -4.12 -9.90 1.94
N GLU A 89 -5.34 -10.34 2.27
CA GLU A 89 -6.24 -11.05 1.35
C GLU A 89 -6.70 -10.14 0.20
N ALA A 90 -6.90 -8.85 0.47
CA ALA A 90 -7.25 -7.84 -0.54
C ALA A 90 -6.10 -7.53 -1.52
N ILE A 91 -4.92 -8.12 -1.31
CA ILE A 91 -3.73 -7.99 -2.18
C ILE A 91 -3.64 -9.19 -3.18
N SER A 92 -4.67 -10.05 -3.21
CA SER A 92 -4.73 -11.38 -3.87
C SER A 92 -4.05 -11.54 -5.23
N GLU A 93 -4.15 -10.59 -6.18
CA GLU A 93 -3.51 -10.72 -7.51
C GLU A 93 -1.99 -10.87 -7.45
N ALA A 94 -1.38 -10.47 -6.35
CA ALA A 94 0.06 -10.53 -6.13
C ALA A 94 0.40 -10.99 -4.71
N PHE A 95 -0.38 -11.94 -4.17
CA PHE A 95 -0.15 -12.49 -2.83
C PHE A 95 1.29 -12.98 -2.61
N ASN A 96 1.94 -13.50 -3.66
CA ASN A 96 3.33 -13.95 -3.61
C ASN A 96 4.30 -12.81 -3.22
N LYS A 97 4.02 -11.58 -3.65
CA LYS A 97 4.83 -10.40 -3.26
C LYS A 97 4.80 -10.19 -1.75
N CYS A 98 3.68 -10.50 -1.10
CA CYS A 98 3.52 -10.32 0.33
C CYS A 98 4.41 -11.28 1.13
N PHE A 99 4.70 -12.48 0.62
CA PHE A 99 5.63 -13.41 1.28
C PHE A 99 7.07 -12.92 1.23
N VAL A 100 7.46 -12.30 0.12
CA VAL A 100 8.80 -11.75 -0.09
C VAL A 100 9.01 -10.47 0.71
N SER A 101 8.02 -9.60 0.87
CA SER A 101 8.16 -8.37 1.64
C SER A 101 8.39 -8.64 3.13
N ASP A 102 9.23 -7.80 3.76
CA ASP A 102 9.51 -7.86 5.20
C ASP A 102 8.57 -6.97 6.01
N PHE A 103 8.11 -5.87 5.41
CA PHE A 103 7.13 -4.95 6.00
C PHE A 103 6.07 -4.59 4.95
N ILE A 104 4.81 -4.55 5.37
CA ILE A 104 3.68 -4.13 4.54
C ILE A 104 2.76 -3.26 5.39
N CYS A 105 2.52 -2.05 4.94
CA CYS A 105 1.43 -1.21 5.41
C CYS A 105 0.48 -0.87 4.26
N THR A 106 -0.80 -0.74 4.56
CA THR A 106 -1.82 -0.32 3.61
C THR A 106 -2.41 1.00 4.02
N ILE A 107 -2.77 1.84 3.05
CA ILE A 107 -3.48 3.10 3.28
C ILE A 107 -4.86 2.97 2.63
N SER A 108 -5.91 3.21 3.41
CA SER A 108 -7.30 3.15 2.96
C SER A 108 -8.01 4.46 3.26
N ARG A 109 -8.95 4.82 2.37
CA ARG A 109 -9.86 5.96 2.54
C ARG A 109 -11.23 5.57 2.01
N THR A 110 -12.20 5.42 2.91
CA THR A 110 -13.62 5.26 2.58
C THR A 110 -14.18 6.53 1.93
N LYS A 111 -15.43 6.50 1.45
CA LYS A 111 -16.08 7.70 0.88
C LYS A 111 -16.23 8.80 1.94
N GLU A 112 -16.50 8.38 3.16
CA GLU A 112 -16.63 9.21 4.34
C GLU A 112 -15.27 9.82 4.70
N ASP A 113 -14.20 9.01 4.71
CA ASP A 113 -12.84 9.50 4.98
C ASP A 113 -12.36 10.50 3.93
N LYS A 114 -12.78 10.34 2.67
CA LYS A 114 -12.49 11.31 1.62
C LYS A 114 -13.13 12.66 1.89
N THR A 115 -14.35 12.66 2.41
CA THR A 115 -15.08 13.89 2.76
C THR A 115 -14.52 14.54 4.02
N ALA A 116 -14.08 13.73 4.99
CA ALA A 116 -13.55 14.20 6.27
C ALA A 116 -12.04 14.52 6.24
N ASN A 117 -11.35 14.33 5.11
CA ASN A 117 -9.88 14.40 5.01
C ASN A 117 -9.17 13.50 6.03
N THR A 118 -9.72 12.31 6.25
CA THR A 118 -9.13 11.26 7.08
C THR A 118 -8.69 10.07 6.22
N GLY A 119 -8.09 9.09 6.88
CA GLY A 119 -7.81 7.77 6.34
C GLY A 119 -7.37 6.84 7.45
N LYS A 120 -7.02 5.62 7.10
CA LYS A 120 -6.47 4.63 8.03
C LYS A 120 -5.21 4.04 7.40
N MET A 121 -4.16 3.88 8.19
CA MET A 121 -3.02 3.04 7.86
C MET A 121 -3.11 1.76 8.67
N TYR A 122 -2.89 0.63 8.03
CA TYR A 122 -2.90 -0.68 8.69
C TYR A 122 -1.57 -1.38 8.45
N VAL A 123 -0.92 -1.87 9.51
CA VAL A 123 0.30 -2.67 9.42
C VAL A 123 -0.10 -4.11 9.16
N ALA A 124 -0.19 -4.45 7.88
CA ALA A 124 -0.61 -5.77 7.41
C ALA A 124 0.45 -6.85 7.61
N LYS A 125 1.73 -6.47 7.69
CA LYS A 125 2.82 -7.41 7.96
C LYS A 125 4.03 -6.69 8.53
N ASN A 126 4.63 -7.28 9.56
CA ASN A 126 5.91 -6.87 10.10
C ASN A 126 6.73 -8.10 10.50
N ARG A 127 7.76 -8.45 9.73
CA ARG A 127 8.52 -9.69 9.97
C ARG A 127 9.25 -9.70 11.32
N ASN A 128 9.69 -8.55 11.80
CA ASN A 128 10.55 -8.41 12.98
C ASN A 128 9.91 -7.60 14.11
N GLY A 129 8.59 -7.47 14.13
CA GLY A 129 7.89 -6.66 15.12
C GLY A 129 6.38 -6.86 15.09
N PRO A 130 5.62 -6.06 15.86
CA PRO A 130 4.17 -6.19 15.90
C PRO A 130 3.54 -5.83 14.54
N ASP A 131 2.51 -6.57 14.17
CA ASP A 131 1.57 -6.29 13.08
C ASP A 131 0.14 -6.17 13.62
N GLY A 132 -0.84 -5.93 12.75
CA GLY A 132 -2.25 -5.81 13.16
C GLY A 132 -2.64 -4.43 13.68
N MET A 133 -1.70 -3.48 13.79
CA MET A 133 -1.97 -2.13 14.28
C MET A 133 -2.67 -1.27 13.23
N VAL A 134 -3.67 -0.50 13.67
CA VAL A 134 -4.35 0.51 12.85
C VAL A 134 -4.01 1.89 13.38
N PHE A 135 -3.55 2.75 12.48
CA PHE A 135 -3.22 4.14 12.75
C PHE A 135 -4.21 5.04 11.98
N PRO A 136 -4.99 5.87 12.67
CA PRO A 136 -5.77 6.90 12.01
C PRO A 136 -4.85 7.90 11.30
N LEU A 137 -5.27 8.38 10.13
CA LEU A 137 -4.55 9.37 9.34
C LEU A 137 -5.39 10.63 9.19
N LEU A 138 -4.73 11.78 9.26
CA LEU A 138 -5.22 13.01 8.62
C LEU A 138 -4.58 13.09 7.24
N PHE A 139 -5.41 13.25 6.22
CA PHE A 139 -5.00 13.26 4.83
C PHE A 139 -5.47 14.56 4.17
N ASP A 140 -4.63 15.59 4.25
CA ASP A 140 -4.85 16.85 3.58
C ASP A 140 -4.45 16.75 2.11
N THR A 141 -5.46 16.70 1.24
CA THR A 141 -5.26 16.56 -0.22
C THR A 141 -4.80 17.85 -0.87
N SER A 142 -4.92 19.01 -0.20
CA SER A 142 -4.53 20.31 -0.77
C SER A 142 -3.01 20.47 -0.88
N ASN A 143 -2.27 19.81 0.01
CA ASN A 143 -0.81 19.87 0.10
C ASN A 143 -0.15 18.48 0.13
N VAL A 144 -0.94 17.40 -0.02
CA VAL A 144 -0.47 16.00 0.04
C VAL A 144 0.22 15.70 1.38
N LYS A 145 -0.22 16.35 2.47
CA LYS A 145 0.27 16.08 3.82
C LYS A 145 -0.53 14.94 4.43
N ILE A 146 0.19 13.91 4.84
CA ILE A 146 -0.35 12.79 5.61
C ILE A 146 0.24 12.88 7.02
N GLU A 147 -0.63 12.97 8.02
CA GLU A 147 -0.25 12.97 9.43
C GLU A 147 -0.79 11.68 10.08
N VAL A 148 0.13 10.90 10.63
CA VAL A 148 -0.18 9.62 11.28
C VAL A 148 -0.44 9.90 12.76
N LEU A 149 -1.62 9.52 13.24
CA LEU A 149 -2.02 9.67 14.65
C LEU A 149 -1.67 8.41 15.44
N GLU A 150 -1.77 8.50 16.76
CA GLU A 150 -1.55 7.35 17.66
C GLU A 150 -2.46 6.17 17.31
N PRO A 151 -1.96 4.93 17.45
CA PRO A 151 -2.72 3.74 17.10
C PRO A 151 -3.95 3.60 17.98
N THR A 152 -5.02 3.07 17.41
CA THR A 152 -6.23 2.71 18.14
C THR A 152 -6.14 1.27 18.63
N ASP A 153 -6.63 0.99 19.84
CA ASP A 153 -6.75 -0.37 20.38
C ASP A 153 -7.89 -1.18 19.72
N GLU A 154 -8.62 -0.58 18.77
CA GLU A 154 -9.72 -1.23 18.05
C GLU A 154 -9.20 -2.35 17.15
N THR A 155 -9.80 -3.53 17.27
CA THR A 155 -9.54 -4.66 16.38
C THR A 155 -10.18 -4.42 15.00
N ILE A 156 -9.68 -5.13 13.99
CA ILE A 156 -10.22 -5.04 12.61
C ILE A 156 -11.72 -5.35 12.61
N ASP A 157 -12.15 -6.39 13.34
CA ASP A 157 -13.55 -6.78 13.43
C ASP A 157 -14.41 -5.68 14.07
N GLU A 158 -13.91 -5.02 15.13
CA GLU A 158 -14.61 -3.89 15.76
C GLU A 158 -14.72 -2.70 14.81
N MET A 159 -13.68 -2.43 14.03
CA MET A 159 -13.69 -1.38 13.01
C MET A 159 -14.69 -1.70 11.89
N GLU A 160 -14.73 -2.93 11.38
CA GLU A 160 -15.69 -3.33 10.34
C GLU A 160 -17.13 -3.27 10.86
N VAL A 161 -17.37 -3.76 12.08
CA VAL A 161 -18.70 -3.71 12.73
C VAL A 161 -19.15 -2.26 12.98
N SER A 162 -18.25 -1.39 13.43
CA SER A 162 -18.57 0.02 13.65
C SER A 162 -18.90 0.75 12.34
N GLU A 163 -18.17 0.45 11.26
CA GLU A 163 -18.39 0.96 9.91
C GLU A 163 -19.78 0.53 9.38
N VAL A 164 -20.13 -0.76 9.51
CA VAL A 164 -21.44 -1.30 9.11
C VAL A 164 -22.58 -0.67 9.91
N LYS A 165 -22.42 -0.56 11.24
CA LYS A 165 -23.41 0.10 12.10
C LYS A 165 -23.61 1.56 11.72
N ARG A 166 -22.54 2.28 11.38
CA ARG A 166 -22.59 3.67 10.91
C ARG A 166 -23.36 3.78 9.60
N GLN A 167 -23.07 2.93 8.61
CA GLN A 167 -23.79 2.90 7.33
C GLN A 167 -25.29 2.60 7.50
N GLN A 168 -25.65 1.65 8.38
CA GLN A 168 -27.05 1.34 8.68
C GLN A 168 -27.79 2.52 9.33
N ARG A 169 -27.13 3.27 10.21
CA ARG A 169 -27.70 4.47 10.83
C ARG A 169 -27.94 5.58 9.81
N GLU A 170 -26.99 5.82 8.92
CA GLU A 170 -27.13 6.81 7.84
C GLU A 170 -28.26 6.43 6.88
N MET A 171 -28.33 5.16 6.47
CA MET A 171 -29.44 4.66 5.65
C MET A 171 -30.81 4.87 6.30
N LYS A 172 -30.94 4.58 7.61
CA LYS A 172 -32.20 4.82 8.34
C LYS A 172 -32.59 6.30 8.32
N LYS A 173 -31.64 7.23 8.54
CA LYS A 173 -31.91 8.68 8.48
C LYS A 173 -32.41 9.10 7.09
N VAL A 174 -31.76 8.61 6.03
CA VAL A 174 -32.15 8.92 4.65
C VAL A 174 -33.57 8.43 4.36
N TYR A 175 -33.92 7.21 4.78
CA TYR A 175 -35.27 6.67 4.63
C TYR A 175 -36.31 7.50 5.39
N THR A 176 -36.05 7.87 6.65
CA THR A 176 -36.97 8.71 7.42
C THR A 176 -37.18 10.07 6.76
N GLN A 177 -36.12 10.72 6.28
CA GLN A 177 -36.23 11.99 5.54
C GLN A 177 -36.99 11.87 4.22
N TRP A 178 -36.87 10.73 3.53
CA TRP A 178 -37.64 10.44 2.33
C TRP A 178 -39.13 10.25 2.66
N GLU A 179 -39.47 9.54 3.74
CA GLU A 179 -40.86 9.38 4.19
C GLU A 179 -41.49 10.72 4.60
N GLU A 180 -40.72 11.61 5.22
CA GLU A 180 -41.17 12.97 5.59
C GLU A 180 -41.39 13.87 4.37
N ARG A 181 -40.57 13.75 3.31
CA ARG A 181 -40.71 14.55 2.07
C ARG A 181 -41.82 14.08 1.13
N ASN A 182 -42.28 12.83 1.25
CA ASN A 182 -43.31 12.24 0.40
C ASN A 182 -44.66 12.04 1.11
N LYS A 183 -44.82 12.64 2.30
CA LYS A 183 -46.11 12.92 2.94
C LYS A 183 -46.57 14.33 2.59
#